data_AF-A0A4Y2EX43-F1
#
_entry.id   AF-A0A4Y2EX43-F1
#
_cell.length_a   1.000
_cell.length_b   1.000
_cell.length_c   1.000
_cell.angle_alpha   90.00
_cell.angle_beta   90.00
_cell.angle_gamma   90.00
#
_symmetry.space_group_name_H-M   'P 1'
#
loop_
_entity.id
_entity.type
_entity.pdbx_description
1 polymer ?
#
loop_
_entity_poly.entity_id
_entity_poly.type
_entity_poly.pdbx_seq_one_letter_code
_entity_poly.pdbx_strand_id
1 'polypeptide(L)'
;MPRSVENRRSNAKSNLSEETLRMRGYWCFKCDSERSSPRGLSEADMIWSALRNLLKENQETFQFSPSKYHFSKGYSIIRCYTPDYSDRESILKVATVIRERIDFPYIIDYYRVNNAWKCIYRHTHAGELYKKVKKNWKLCN
;
A
#
# COMPACT_ATOMS: atom_id res chain seq x y z
N MET A 1 -10.72 -1.75 49.92
CA MET A 1 -9.83 -1.63 48.75
C MET A 1 -9.74 -2.97 48.03
N PRO A 2 -10.54 -3.28 47.01
CA PRO A 2 -10.24 -4.32 46.05
C PRO A 2 -9.54 -3.72 44.82
N ARG A 3 -8.45 -4.36 44.41
CA ARG A 3 -7.54 -3.98 43.33
C ARG A 3 -8.25 -4.00 41.97
N SER A 4 -8.07 -2.93 41.21
CA SER A 4 -8.55 -2.76 39.84
C SER A 4 -8.11 -3.90 38.93
N VAL A 5 -9.07 -4.41 38.16
CA VAL A 5 -8.91 -5.37 37.07
C VAL A 5 -7.98 -4.76 36.03
N GLU A 6 -6.77 -5.30 35.93
CA GLU A 6 -5.77 -4.85 34.99
C GLU A 6 -6.15 -5.31 33.58
N ASN A 7 -6.60 -4.33 32.80
CA ASN A 7 -7.07 -4.40 31.44
C ASN A 7 -5.94 -4.86 30.51
N ARG A 8 -5.73 -6.17 30.36
CA ARG A 8 -4.83 -6.74 29.35
C ARG A 8 -5.48 -6.61 27.96
N ARG A 9 -5.41 -5.41 27.38
CA ARG A 9 -5.45 -5.29 25.91
C ARG A 9 -4.21 -5.97 25.38
N SER A 10 -4.37 -7.22 24.95
CA SER A 10 -3.39 -7.97 24.16
C SER A 10 -3.11 -7.20 22.88
N ASN A 11 -2.13 -6.30 22.97
CA ASN A 11 -1.55 -5.62 21.83
C ASN A 11 -0.76 -6.69 21.08
N ALA A 12 -1.43 -7.39 20.16
CA ALA A 12 -0.79 -8.33 19.24
C ALA A 12 0.14 -7.55 18.31
N LYS A 13 1.29 -7.14 18.84
CA LYS A 13 2.45 -6.79 18.04
C LYS A 13 2.84 -8.07 17.32
N SER A 14 2.48 -8.18 16.05
CA SER A 14 3.09 -9.15 15.14
C SER A 14 4.61 -9.01 15.30
N ASN A 15 5.27 -9.99 15.91
CA ASN A 15 6.72 -10.08 16.01
C ASN A 15 7.29 -10.41 14.62
N LEU A 16 7.16 -9.47 13.69
CA LEU A 16 7.86 -9.51 12.41
C LEU A 16 9.34 -9.30 12.69
N SER A 17 10.19 -10.15 12.13
CA SER A 17 11.64 -9.99 12.28
C SER A 17 12.08 -8.66 11.65
N GLU A 18 13.18 -8.08 12.15
CA GLU A 18 13.76 -6.88 11.52
C GLU A 18 14.07 -7.09 10.04
N GLU A 19 14.45 -8.31 9.67
CA GLU A 19 14.69 -8.70 8.29
C GLU A 19 13.44 -8.58 7.43
N THR A 20 12.30 -9.13 7.89
CA THR A 20 11.02 -8.94 7.20
C THR A 20 10.68 -7.46 7.09
N LEU A 21 10.88 -6.67 8.14
CA LEU A 21 10.59 -5.24 8.10
C LEU A 21 11.44 -4.47 7.07
N ARG A 22 12.70 -4.89 6.85
CA ARG A 22 13.64 -4.33 5.87
C ARG A 22 13.37 -4.78 4.44
N MET A 23 12.85 -5.99 4.27
CA MET A 23 12.53 -6.56 2.96
C MET A 23 11.20 -6.07 2.40
N ARG A 24 10.35 -5.41 3.20
CA ARG A 24 9.09 -4.84 2.71
C ARG A 24 9.28 -3.81 1.60
N GLY A 25 8.33 -3.81 0.69
CA GLY A 25 8.07 -2.68 -0.18
C GLY A 25 6.61 -2.27 -0.12
N TYR A 26 6.24 -1.26 -0.92
CA TYR A 26 4.88 -0.76 -0.97
C TYR A 26 4.51 -0.18 -2.32
N TRP A 27 3.25 -0.40 -2.71
CA TRP A 27 2.55 0.38 -3.73
C TRP A 27 2.14 1.73 -3.16
N CYS A 28 2.42 2.79 -3.90
CA CYS A 28 2.20 4.18 -3.53
C CYS A 28 1.08 4.77 -4.37
N PHE A 29 0.01 5.20 -3.71
CA PHE A 29 -1.09 5.93 -4.31
C PHE A 29 -0.91 7.39 -3.93
N LYS A 30 -0.76 8.26 -4.94
CA LYS A 30 -0.77 9.70 -4.74
C LYS A 30 -2.17 10.20 -5.08
N CYS A 31 -2.94 10.51 -4.04
CA CYS A 31 -4.31 10.98 -4.16
C CYS A 31 -4.35 12.50 -4.05
N ASP A 32 -5.11 13.14 -4.91
CA ASP A 32 -5.37 14.57 -4.83
C ASP A 32 -6.30 14.86 -3.63
N SER A 33 -5.97 15.85 -2.80
CA SER A 33 -6.84 16.20 -1.66
C SER A 33 -8.09 16.97 -2.07
N GLU A 34 -8.09 17.60 -3.24
CA GLU A 34 -9.23 18.38 -3.74
C GLU A 34 -10.29 17.50 -4.39
N ARG A 35 -9.92 16.28 -4.82
CA ARG A 35 -10.87 15.30 -5.33
C ARG A 35 -11.65 14.64 -4.20
N SER A 36 -12.95 14.90 -4.20
CA SER A 36 -13.90 14.30 -3.27
C SER A 36 -15.06 13.65 -4.01
N SER A 37 -15.59 12.57 -3.43
CA SER A 37 -16.84 11.95 -3.87
C SER A 37 -18.04 12.88 -3.62
N PRO A 38 -19.19 12.62 -4.26
CA PRO A 38 -20.45 13.34 -3.95
C PRO A 38 -20.88 13.27 -2.48
N ARG A 39 -20.36 12.28 -1.72
CA ARG A 39 -20.60 12.12 -0.28
C ARG A 39 -19.60 12.87 0.60
N GLY A 40 -18.71 13.68 0.01
CA GLY A 40 -17.70 14.46 0.73
C GLY A 40 -16.47 13.68 1.18
N LEU A 41 -16.34 12.39 0.83
CA LEU A 41 -15.12 11.62 1.13
C LEU A 41 -14.02 11.95 0.13
N SER A 42 -12.81 12.27 0.61
CA SER A 42 -11.65 12.46 -0.25
C SER A 42 -11.28 11.18 -1.00
N GLU A 43 -10.63 11.30 -2.15
CA GLU A 43 -10.09 10.16 -2.90
C GLU A 43 -9.20 9.28 -2.00
N ALA A 44 -8.35 9.89 -1.19
CA ALA A 44 -7.50 9.17 -0.23
C ALA A 44 -8.28 8.36 0.80
N ASP A 45 -9.41 8.87 1.29
CA ASP A 45 -10.25 8.14 2.25
C ASP A 45 -10.92 6.93 1.60
N MET A 46 -11.38 7.08 0.36
CA MET A 46 -11.96 6.00 -0.42
C MET A 46 -10.94 4.89 -0.68
N ILE A 47 -9.75 5.25 -1.19
CA ILE A 47 -8.66 4.29 -1.46
C ILE A 47 -8.19 3.61 -0.18
N TRP A 48 -8.00 4.36 0.91
CA TRP A 48 -7.58 3.79 2.19
C TRP A 48 -8.61 2.82 2.76
N SER A 49 -9.90 3.16 2.69
CA SER A 49 -10.99 2.29 3.12
C SER A 49 -11.05 1.01 2.29
N ALA A 50 -10.95 1.13 0.96
CA ALA A 50 -10.94 -0.02 0.05
C ALA A 50 -9.78 -0.99 0.33
N LEU A 51 -8.55 -0.47 0.51
CA LEU A 51 -7.40 -1.29 0.87
C LEU A 51 -7.56 -2.01 2.22
N ARG A 52 -8.22 -1.38 3.20
CA ARG A 52 -8.52 -2.03 4.49
C ARG A 52 -9.55 -3.14 4.33
N ASN A 53 -10.50 -3.00 3.42
CA ASN A 53 -11.46 -4.07 3.13
C ASN A 53 -10.77 -5.24 2.42
N LEU A 54 -9.91 -4.96 1.43
CA LEU A 54 -9.08 -5.98 0.79
C LEU A 54 -8.22 -6.75 1.80
N LEU A 55 -7.62 -6.06 2.77
CA LEU A 55 -6.89 -6.70 3.86
C LEU A 55 -7.76 -7.66 4.68
N LYS A 56 -9.02 -7.32 4.94
CA LYS A 56 -9.93 -8.19 5.70
C LYS A 56 -10.36 -9.40 4.87
N GLU A 57 -10.60 -9.19 3.59
CA GLU A 57 -11.16 -10.18 2.65
C GLU A 57 -10.11 -11.14 2.07
N ASN A 58 -8.84 -10.73 2.00
CA ASN A 58 -7.77 -11.45 1.31
C ASN A 58 -6.44 -11.32 2.07
N GLN A 59 -6.39 -11.92 3.27
CA GLN A 59 -5.24 -11.85 4.17
C GLN A 59 -4.00 -12.58 3.63
N GLU A 60 -4.18 -13.53 2.69
CA GLU A 60 -3.10 -14.22 2.02
C GLU A 60 -2.31 -13.31 1.07
N THR A 61 -2.97 -12.34 0.45
CA THR A 61 -2.33 -11.37 -0.47
C THR A 61 -1.94 -10.09 0.26
N PHE A 62 -2.79 -9.61 1.16
CA PHE A 62 -2.55 -8.39 1.92
C PHE A 62 -2.20 -8.75 3.36
N GLN A 63 -0.93 -8.61 3.73
CA GLN A 63 -0.44 -9.03 5.04
C GLN A 63 -0.30 -7.88 6.04
N PHE A 64 -0.37 -6.64 5.56
CA PHE A 64 -0.12 -5.45 6.38
C PHE A 64 -1.20 -4.42 6.20
N SER A 65 -1.52 -3.72 7.29
CA SER A 65 -2.39 -2.55 7.24
C SER A 65 -1.83 -1.47 6.32
N PRO A 66 -2.64 -0.89 5.42
CA PRO A 66 -2.21 0.25 4.63
C PRO A 66 -2.01 1.47 5.53
N SER A 67 -1.09 2.35 5.16
CA SER A 67 -0.88 3.62 5.86
C SER A 67 -1.30 4.81 4.99
N LYS A 68 -1.75 5.89 5.65
CA LYS A 68 -2.22 7.13 5.03
C LYS A 68 -1.41 8.29 5.60
N TYR A 69 -0.92 9.15 4.73
CA TYR A 69 -0.18 10.37 5.08
C TYR A 69 -0.77 11.56 4.34
N HIS A 70 -1.02 12.64 5.06
CA HIS A 70 -1.49 13.90 4.49
C HIS A 70 -0.31 14.86 4.35
N PHE A 71 -0.20 15.53 3.21
CA PHE A 71 0.82 16.54 2.95
C PHE A 71 0.18 17.90 2.80
N SER A 72 0.82 18.94 3.33
CA SER A 72 0.36 20.34 3.24
C SER A 72 0.26 20.87 1.80
N LYS A 73 0.85 20.18 0.84
CA LYS A 73 0.85 20.52 -0.59
C LYS A 73 -0.40 20.04 -1.35
N GLY A 74 -1.50 19.80 -0.66
CA GLY A 74 -2.77 19.42 -1.30
C GLY A 74 -2.81 18.00 -1.86
N TYR A 75 -2.07 17.07 -1.28
CA TYR A 75 -2.19 15.66 -1.66
C TYR A 75 -1.98 14.73 -0.47
N SER A 76 -2.47 13.51 -0.62
CA SER A 76 -2.28 12.44 0.35
C SER A 76 -1.58 11.26 -0.29
N ILE A 77 -0.78 10.53 0.50
CA ILE A 77 -0.17 9.27 0.06
C ILE A 77 -0.79 8.13 0.84
N ILE A 78 -1.29 7.13 0.10
CA ILE A 78 -1.65 5.83 0.66
C ILE A 78 -0.57 4.83 0.29
N ARG A 79 -0.12 4.03 1.26
CA ARG A 79 0.85 2.94 1.05
C ARG A 79 0.19 1.60 1.31
N CYS A 80 0.29 0.69 0.36
CA CYS A 80 -0.11 -0.71 0.48
C CYS A 80 1.16 -1.58 0.43
N TYR A 81 1.41 -2.37 1.47
CA TYR A 81 2.70 -3.06 1.64
C TYR A 81 2.68 -4.49 1.13
N THR A 82 3.84 -4.96 0.67
CA THR A 82 4.12 -6.38 0.45
C THR A 82 5.29 -6.82 1.33
N PRO A 83 5.37 -8.10 1.71
CA PRO A 83 6.37 -8.59 2.68
C PRO A 83 7.80 -8.52 2.14
N ASP A 84 7.96 -8.72 0.84
CA ASP A 84 9.26 -8.76 0.17
C ASP A 84 9.20 -7.94 -1.14
N TYR A 85 10.15 -7.01 -1.30
CA TYR A 85 10.30 -6.18 -2.51
C TYR A 85 11.00 -6.92 -3.66
N SER A 86 11.60 -8.07 -3.38
CA SER A 86 12.29 -8.92 -4.35
C SER A 86 11.37 -9.98 -4.97
N ASP A 87 10.29 -10.34 -4.26
CA ASP A 87 9.24 -11.23 -4.75
C ASP A 87 8.35 -10.53 -5.79
N ARG A 88 8.74 -10.66 -7.05
CA ARG A 88 8.01 -10.09 -8.19
C ARG A 88 6.57 -10.63 -8.28
N GLU A 89 6.35 -11.90 -8.01
CA GLU A 89 5.04 -12.54 -8.20
C GLU A 89 4.04 -12.00 -7.19
N SER A 90 4.43 -11.91 -5.91
CA SER A 90 3.60 -11.29 -4.87
C SER A 90 3.32 -9.81 -5.17
N ILE A 91 4.34 -9.07 -5.63
CA ILE A 91 4.18 -7.65 -6.02
C ILE A 91 3.15 -7.49 -7.13
N LEU A 92 3.22 -8.32 -8.18
CA LEU A 92 2.28 -8.31 -9.29
C LEU A 92 0.88 -8.73 -8.83
N LYS A 93 0.76 -9.82 -8.08
CA LYS A 93 -0.51 -10.30 -7.54
C LYS A 93 -1.24 -9.20 -6.77
N VAL A 94 -0.54 -8.51 -5.87
CA VAL A 94 -1.10 -7.39 -5.10
C VAL A 94 -1.57 -6.26 -6.02
N ALA A 95 -0.77 -5.89 -7.03
CA ALA A 95 -1.12 -4.84 -7.97
C ALA A 95 -2.36 -5.20 -8.82
N THR A 96 -2.44 -6.43 -9.29
CA THR A 96 -3.58 -6.94 -10.06
C THR A 96 -4.85 -6.88 -9.23
N VAL A 97 -4.84 -7.40 -8.00
CA VAL A 97 -6.02 -7.36 -7.11
C VAL A 97 -6.43 -5.92 -6.79
N ILE A 98 -5.46 -5.01 -6.61
CA ILE A 98 -5.75 -3.58 -6.46
C ILE A 98 -6.50 -3.04 -7.69
N ARG A 99 -6.03 -3.33 -8.91
CA ARG A 99 -6.66 -2.83 -10.14
C ARG A 99 -8.05 -3.41 -10.39
N GLU A 100 -8.29 -4.66 -10.01
CA GLU A 100 -9.59 -5.32 -10.14
C GLU A 100 -10.64 -4.77 -9.17
N ARG A 101 -10.20 -4.30 -7.99
CA ARG A 101 -11.10 -3.99 -6.87
C ARG A 101 -11.18 -2.51 -6.51
N ILE A 102 -10.20 -1.72 -6.94
CA ILE A 102 -10.09 -0.30 -6.61
C ILE A 102 -9.99 0.48 -7.91
N ASP A 103 -11.03 1.26 -8.20
CA ASP A 103 -10.99 2.22 -9.29
C ASP A 103 -10.04 3.37 -8.92
N PHE A 104 -8.87 3.35 -9.55
CA PHE A 104 -7.83 4.36 -9.39
C PHE A 104 -7.20 4.62 -10.75
N PRO A 105 -7.52 5.73 -11.44
CA PRO A 105 -7.14 5.93 -12.85
C PRO A 105 -5.66 6.27 -13.04
N TYR A 106 -4.91 6.49 -11.95
CA TYR A 106 -3.51 6.90 -12.01
C TYR A 106 -2.57 5.72 -11.94
N ILE A 107 -1.32 5.98 -12.34
CA ILE A 107 -0.20 5.07 -12.16
C ILE A 107 0.08 4.89 -10.65
N ILE A 108 0.32 3.66 -10.23
CA ILE A 108 0.85 3.36 -8.89
C ILE A 108 2.31 2.95 -9.00
N ASP A 109 3.14 3.52 -8.13
CA ASP A 109 4.58 3.29 -8.11
C ASP A 109 4.96 2.42 -6.90
N TYR A 110 5.88 1.48 -7.09
CA TYR A 110 6.33 0.55 -6.06
C TYR A 110 7.73 0.88 -5.56
N TYR A 111 7.89 0.94 -4.24
CA TYR A 111 9.14 1.35 -3.59
C TYR A 111 9.57 0.33 -2.53
N ARG A 112 10.86 0.35 -2.19
CA ARG A 112 11.36 -0.31 -0.98
C ARG A 112 11.09 0.57 0.23
N VAL A 113 10.72 -0.02 1.37
CA VAL A 113 10.51 0.74 2.61
C VAL A 113 11.79 1.48 3.04
N ASN A 114 12.94 0.84 2.93
CA ASN A 114 14.25 1.40 3.32
C ASN A 114 14.87 2.35 2.28
N ASN A 115 14.26 2.51 1.11
CA ASN A 115 14.75 3.41 0.06
C ASN A 115 13.58 3.98 -0.77
N ALA A 116 12.81 4.85 -0.13
CA ALA A 116 11.62 5.47 -0.70
C ALA A 116 11.90 6.36 -1.93
N TRP A 117 13.16 6.70 -2.21
CA TRP A 117 13.56 7.51 -3.36
C TRP A 117 13.76 6.65 -4.63
N LYS A 118 13.90 5.33 -4.47
CA LYS A 118 14.19 4.42 -5.57
C LYS A 118 12.97 3.56 -5.91
N CYS A 119 12.10 4.11 -6.76
CA CYS A 119 11.01 3.36 -7.36
C CYS A 119 11.56 2.14 -8.13
N ILE A 120 10.99 0.95 -7.91
CA ILE A 120 11.39 -0.31 -8.53
C ILE A 120 10.44 -0.67 -9.67
N TYR A 121 9.14 -0.63 -9.39
CA TYR A 121 8.10 -1.03 -10.33
C TYR A 121 7.06 0.06 -10.49
N ARG A 122 6.36 0.01 -11.60
CA ARG A 122 5.27 0.91 -11.94
C ARG A 122 4.15 0.07 -12.51
N HIS A 123 2.93 0.28 -12.06
CA HIS A 123 1.76 -0.42 -12.59
C HIS A 123 0.79 0.59 -13.19
N THR A 124 0.45 0.43 -14.46
CA THR A 124 -0.49 1.32 -15.16
C THR A 124 -1.93 0.96 -14.82
N HIS A 125 -2.86 1.86 -15.14
CA HIS A 125 -4.30 1.58 -15.05
C HIS A 125 -4.72 0.45 -16.01
N ALA A 126 -4.05 0.32 -17.16
CA ALA A 126 -4.32 -0.72 -18.15
C ALA A 126 -3.85 -2.14 -17.75
N GLY A 127 -3.30 -2.31 -16.55
CA GLY A 127 -2.83 -3.62 -16.09
C GLY A 127 -1.35 -3.92 -16.33
N GLU A 128 -0.59 -2.99 -16.91
CA GLU A 128 0.79 -3.25 -17.31
C GLU A 128 1.76 -3.01 -16.14
N LEU A 129 2.69 -3.95 -15.92
CA LEU A 129 3.78 -3.82 -14.96
C LEU A 129 5.08 -3.44 -15.66
N TYR A 130 5.73 -2.36 -15.23
CA TYR A 130 7.04 -1.94 -15.71
C TYR A 130 8.07 -2.02 -14.58
N LYS A 131 9.31 -2.42 -14.89
CA LYS A 131 10.46 -2.40 -13.98
C LYS A 131 11.40 -1.26 -14.37
N LYS A 132 11.93 -0.56 -13.37
CA LYS A 132 12.93 0.49 -13.56
C LYS A 132 14.30 -0.13 -13.84
N VAL A 133 14.88 0.19 -14.99
CA VAL A 133 16.23 -0.23 -15.40
C VAL A 133 17.04 1.02 -15.72
N LYS A 134 18.01 1.37 -14.86
CA LYS A 134 18.73 2.65 -14.90
C LYS A 134 17.75 3.84 -14.86
N LYS A 135 17.64 4.59 -15.96
CA LYS A 135 16.73 5.73 -16.13
C LYS A 135 15.46 5.39 -16.92
N ASN A 136 15.33 4.17 -17.43
CA ASN A 136 14.25 3.75 -18.32
C ASN A 136 13.28 2.78 -17.64
N TRP A 137 12.07 2.66 -18.21
CA TRP A 137 11.05 1.69 -17.82
C TRP A 137 11.00 0.57 -18.85
N LYS A 138 11.04 -0.68 -18.39
CA LYS A 138 10.92 -1.86 -19.25
C LYS A 138 9.67 -2.62 -18.84
N LEU A 139 8.81 -2.94 -19.81
CA LEU A 139 7.64 -3.78 -19.59
C LEU A 139 8.06 -5.16 -19.08
N CYS A 140 7.41 -5.62 -18.03
CA CYS A 140 7.59 -6.93 -17.45
C CYS A 140 6.64 -7.90 -18.16
N ASN A 141 7.16 -8.64 -19.15
CA ASN A 141 6.45 -9.76 -19.74
C ASN A 141 6.31 -10.93 -18.75
#